data_AF-A0A380NY98-F1
#
_entry.id   AF-A0A380NY98-F1
#
_cell.length_a   1.000
_cell.length_b   1.000
_cell.length_c   1.000
_cell.angle_alpha   90.00
_cell.angle_beta   90.00
_cell.angle_gamma   90.00
#
_symmetry.space_group_name_H-M   'P 1'
#
loop_
_entity.id
_entity.type
_entity.pdbx_description
1 polymer ?
#
loop_
_entity_poly.entity_id
_entity_poly.type
_entity_poly.pdbx_seq_one_letter_code
_entity_poly.pdbx_strand_id
1 'polypeptide(L)'
;MTATPKSVKATQYYNYSATQKANAEFLYRYFSARGWTRSAIAGMLGNMTVESYLLPDITEIGGGGGYGLVQWTPASKLINWTRANGLDYRTLTGQAARIQYEMTHGIQFYPSYTSSMTAAQYMKSNASAYTLAIVFLANYERPYDSNQPERGNIAMYWYNYLGTINLSDNTNNLHQNQHRIQRQNHKLRMAMCGKDQTFITITTEIKLVACGRMVKMV
;
A
#
# COMPACT_ATOMS: atom_id res chain seq x y z
N MET A 1 -43.75 10.60 20.06
CA MET A 1 -43.49 10.73 18.60
C MET A 1 -42.58 9.58 18.21
N THR A 2 -43.13 8.52 17.63
CA THR A 2 -42.39 7.37 17.13
C THR A 2 -41.71 7.75 15.82
N ALA A 3 -40.39 7.83 15.82
CA ALA A 3 -39.61 8.10 14.62
C ALA A 3 -39.80 6.92 13.63
N THR A 4 -40.40 7.21 12.49
CA THR A 4 -40.50 6.30 11.36
C THR A 4 -39.10 5.87 10.93
N PRO A 5 -38.83 4.56 10.70
CA PRO A 5 -37.54 4.12 10.19
C PRO A 5 -37.23 4.81 8.86
N LYS A 6 -36.11 5.54 8.79
CA LYS A 6 -35.56 6.00 7.51
C LYS A 6 -35.33 4.79 6.62
N SER A 7 -35.83 4.87 5.40
CA SER A 7 -35.62 3.87 4.36
C SER A 7 -34.15 3.49 4.27
N VAL A 8 -33.88 2.19 4.42
CA VAL A 8 -32.55 1.62 4.17
C VAL A 8 -32.22 1.95 2.72
N LYS A 9 -31.19 2.79 2.49
CA LYS A 9 -30.70 3.06 1.14
C LYS A 9 -30.44 1.71 0.48
N ALA A 10 -30.98 1.52 -0.73
CA ALA A 10 -30.75 0.31 -1.53
C ALA A 10 -29.25 -0.02 -1.50
N THR A 11 -28.91 -1.30 -1.32
CA THR A 11 -27.52 -1.76 -1.29
C THR A 11 -26.81 -1.23 -2.54
N GLN A 12 -25.89 -0.30 -2.36
CA GLN A 12 -25.17 0.30 -3.48
C GLN A 12 -24.36 -0.80 -4.15
N TYR A 13 -24.76 -1.18 -5.36
CA TYR A 13 -24.11 -2.24 -6.11
C TYR A 13 -22.92 -1.65 -6.86
N TYR A 14 -21.74 -1.74 -6.26
CA TYR A 14 -20.51 -1.33 -6.94
C TYR A 14 -20.11 -2.39 -7.97
N ASN A 15 -20.17 -2.02 -9.25
CA ASN A 15 -19.74 -2.86 -10.36
C ASN A 15 -18.39 -2.40 -10.93
N TYR A 16 -17.30 -2.68 -10.21
CA TYR A 16 -15.94 -2.39 -10.69
C TYR A 16 -15.48 -3.37 -11.77
N SER A 17 -14.73 -2.86 -12.74
CA SER A 17 -14.19 -3.62 -13.86
C SER A 17 -13.15 -4.65 -13.40
N ALA A 18 -12.84 -5.61 -14.27
CA ALA A 18 -11.78 -6.58 -14.04
C ALA A 18 -10.42 -5.89 -13.78
N THR A 19 -10.12 -4.81 -14.52
CA THR A 19 -8.89 -4.02 -14.33
C THR A 19 -8.83 -3.40 -12.93
N GLN A 20 -9.92 -2.80 -12.47
CA GLN A 20 -9.95 -2.16 -11.14
C GLN A 20 -9.77 -3.19 -10.01
N LYS A 21 -10.42 -4.34 -10.15
CA LYS A 21 -10.27 -5.47 -9.22
C LYS A 21 -8.85 -6.03 -9.22
N ALA A 22 -8.24 -6.22 -10.38
CA ALA A 22 -6.85 -6.65 -10.52
C ALA A 22 -5.86 -5.66 -9.88
N ASN A 23 -6.10 -4.35 -10.06
CA ASN A 23 -5.29 -3.30 -9.45
C ASN A 23 -5.46 -3.29 -7.91
N ALA A 24 -6.68 -3.43 -7.41
CA ALA A 24 -6.95 -3.57 -5.97
C ALA A 24 -6.25 -4.81 -5.37
N GLU A 25 -6.30 -5.95 -6.06
CA GLU A 25 -5.60 -7.17 -5.65
C GLU A 25 -4.08 -6.99 -5.61
N PHE A 26 -3.49 -6.36 -6.64
CA PHE A 26 -2.07 -6.05 -6.66
C PHE A 26 -1.67 -5.22 -5.43
N LEU A 27 -2.40 -4.13 -5.16
CA LEU A 27 -2.14 -3.26 -4.03
C LEU A 27 -2.32 -4.00 -2.71
N TYR A 28 -3.37 -4.82 -2.59
CA TYR A 28 -3.59 -5.64 -1.40
C TYR A 28 -2.44 -6.58 -1.12
N ARG A 29 -1.95 -7.31 -2.12
CA ARG A 29 -0.79 -8.20 -1.97
C ARG A 29 0.47 -7.40 -1.62
N TYR A 30 0.71 -6.28 -2.29
CA TYR A 30 1.89 -5.42 -2.07
C TYR A 30 1.98 -4.89 -0.64
N PHE A 31 0.89 -4.32 -0.11
CA PHE A 31 0.86 -3.74 1.23
C PHE A 31 0.71 -4.79 2.33
N SER A 32 -0.01 -5.90 2.08
CA SER A 32 -0.07 -7.03 3.03
C SER A 32 1.30 -7.65 3.26
N ALA A 33 2.13 -7.80 2.22
CA ALA A 33 3.51 -8.26 2.34
C ALA A 33 4.40 -7.31 3.16
N ARG A 34 3.96 -6.06 3.39
CA ARG A 34 4.59 -5.05 4.24
C ARG A 34 3.89 -4.89 5.59
N GLY A 35 2.98 -5.81 5.89
CA GLY A 35 2.28 -5.92 7.17
C GLY A 35 1.18 -4.89 7.37
N TRP A 36 0.64 -4.29 6.32
CA TRP A 36 -0.57 -3.47 6.46
C TRP A 36 -1.78 -4.36 6.74
N THR A 37 -2.74 -3.88 7.52
CA THR A 37 -4.00 -4.61 7.72
C THR A 37 -4.91 -4.50 6.49
N ARG A 38 -5.79 -5.48 6.30
CA ARG A 38 -6.81 -5.43 5.26
C ARG A 38 -7.70 -4.19 5.38
N SER A 39 -8.04 -3.78 6.61
CA SER A 39 -8.83 -2.58 6.86
C SER A 39 -8.13 -1.29 6.40
N ALA A 40 -6.84 -1.15 6.69
CA ALA A 40 -6.06 0.02 6.27
C ALA A 40 -5.93 0.09 4.75
N ILE A 41 -5.64 -1.05 4.11
CA ILE A 41 -5.56 -1.13 2.65
C ILE A 41 -6.91 -0.77 2.03
N ALA A 42 -8.01 -1.34 2.53
CA ALA A 42 -9.35 -1.06 2.03
C ALA A 42 -9.75 0.42 2.20
N GLY A 43 -9.39 1.05 3.33
CA GLY A 43 -9.59 2.49 3.56
C GLY A 43 -8.88 3.36 2.52
N MET A 44 -7.63 3.03 2.21
CA MET A 44 -6.87 3.70 1.15
C MET A 44 -7.47 3.45 -0.23
N LEU A 45 -7.88 2.22 -0.56
CA LEU A 45 -8.54 1.90 -1.84
C LEU A 45 -9.86 2.66 -2.03
N GLY A 46 -10.60 2.91 -0.94
CA GLY A 46 -11.80 3.75 -0.96
C GLY A 46 -11.54 5.16 -1.48
N ASN A 47 -10.40 5.74 -1.11
CA ASN A 47 -9.97 7.05 -1.58
C ASN A 47 -9.46 6.98 -3.03
N MET A 48 -8.55 6.06 -3.32
CA MET A 48 -8.00 5.89 -4.68
C MET A 48 -9.07 5.64 -5.74
N THR A 49 -10.19 4.99 -5.35
CA THR A 49 -11.30 4.78 -6.27
C THR A 49 -11.95 6.08 -6.71
N VAL A 50 -12.11 7.04 -5.80
CA VAL A 50 -12.66 8.36 -6.12
C VAL A 50 -11.64 9.22 -6.86
N GLU A 51 -10.36 9.14 -6.46
CA GLU A 51 -9.28 9.93 -7.08
C GLU A 51 -8.97 9.51 -8.53
N SER A 52 -8.98 8.20 -8.82
CA SER A 52 -8.37 7.68 -10.04
C SER A 52 -9.07 6.48 -10.65
N TYR A 53 -10.22 6.06 -10.08
CA TYR A 53 -10.85 4.79 -10.42
C TYR A 53 -9.90 3.59 -10.23
N LEU A 54 -8.90 3.69 -9.34
CA LEU A 54 -7.81 2.71 -9.18
C LEU A 54 -6.95 2.52 -10.43
N LEU A 55 -6.86 3.53 -11.30
CA LEU A 55 -6.00 3.50 -12.48
C LEU A 55 -4.70 4.28 -12.19
N PRO A 56 -3.52 3.67 -12.36
CA PRO A 56 -2.27 4.36 -12.06
C PRO A 56 -1.87 5.40 -13.11
N ASP A 57 -2.27 5.22 -14.37
CA ASP A 57 -1.90 6.13 -15.47
C ASP A 57 -3.06 7.05 -15.85
N ILE A 58 -3.43 7.94 -14.94
CA ILE A 58 -4.49 8.92 -15.15
C ILE A 58 -4.05 10.31 -14.67
N THR A 59 -4.19 11.29 -15.55
CA THR A 59 -4.03 12.72 -15.22
C THR A 59 -5.36 13.26 -14.72
N GLU A 60 -5.29 14.21 -13.79
CA GLU A 60 -6.47 14.92 -13.29
C GLU A 60 -7.33 15.48 -14.44
N ILE A 61 -8.64 15.24 -14.36
CA ILE A 61 -9.62 15.81 -15.26
C ILE A 61 -9.94 17.23 -14.76
N GLY A 62 -9.57 18.26 -15.52
CA GLY A 62 -9.84 19.67 -15.15
C GLY A 62 -8.59 20.52 -14.91
N GLY A 63 -7.38 19.94 -14.97
CA GLY A 63 -6.12 20.69 -15.09
C GLY A 63 -5.46 21.13 -13.78
N GLY A 64 -5.83 20.57 -12.61
CA GLY A 64 -5.19 20.87 -11.32
C GLY A 64 -3.78 20.28 -11.13
N GLY A 65 -3.33 19.42 -12.06
CA GLY A 65 -1.98 18.86 -12.09
C GLY A 65 -1.77 17.60 -11.25
N GLY A 66 -2.86 16.98 -10.78
CA GLY A 66 -2.85 15.66 -10.14
C GLY A 66 -2.53 14.52 -11.11
N TYR A 67 -1.95 13.44 -10.57
CA TYR A 67 -1.65 12.24 -11.34
C TYR A 67 -1.71 10.96 -10.49
N GLY A 68 -2.21 9.87 -11.08
CA GLY A 68 -2.14 8.51 -10.55
C GLY A 68 -3.12 8.20 -9.43
N LEU A 69 -2.82 7.12 -8.70
CA LEU A 69 -3.74 6.42 -7.78
C LEU A 69 -4.39 7.34 -6.73
N VAL A 70 -3.61 8.26 -6.17
CA VAL A 70 -4.01 9.22 -5.12
C VAL A 70 -3.91 10.67 -5.60
N GLN A 71 -3.89 10.88 -6.91
CA GLN A 71 -3.80 12.21 -7.54
C GLN A 71 -2.71 13.11 -6.92
N TRP A 72 -1.46 12.63 -6.89
CA TRP A 72 -0.34 13.40 -6.32
C TRP A 72 -0.29 14.80 -6.96
N THR A 73 -0.46 15.82 -6.12
CA THR A 73 -0.49 17.21 -6.57
C THR A 73 0.62 18.03 -5.88
N PRO A 74 1.55 18.63 -6.64
CA PRO A 74 1.78 18.43 -8.08
C PRO A 74 2.33 17.03 -8.40
N ALA A 75 2.05 16.53 -9.61
CA ALA A 75 2.51 15.21 -10.10
C ALA A 75 4.05 15.02 -10.03
N SER A 76 4.82 16.11 -10.06
CA SER A 76 6.28 16.09 -9.94
C SER A 76 6.78 15.42 -8.66
N LYS A 77 6.00 15.41 -7.57
CA LYS A 77 6.34 14.68 -6.33
C LYS A 77 6.50 13.18 -6.57
N LEU A 78 5.57 12.58 -7.32
CA LEU A 78 5.63 11.17 -7.71
C LEU A 78 6.72 10.95 -8.77
N ILE A 79 6.69 11.75 -9.83
CA ILE A 79 7.55 11.57 -11.01
C ILE A 79 9.03 11.66 -10.63
N ASN A 80 9.41 12.67 -9.86
CA ASN A 80 10.81 12.88 -9.49
C ASN A 80 11.30 11.76 -8.56
N TRP A 81 10.49 11.35 -7.59
CA TRP A 81 10.88 10.29 -6.66
C TRP A 81 11.01 8.93 -7.35
N THR A 82 10.06 8.56 -8.20
CA THR A 82 10.11 7.28 -8.92
C THR A 82 11.30 7.22 -9.87
N ARG A 83 11.56 8.27 -10.65
CA ARG A 83 12.76 8.36 -11.51
C ARG A 83 14.06 8.23 -10.72
N ALA A 84 14.17 8.93 -9.58
CA ALA A 84 15.34 8.85 -8.71
C ALA A 84 15.56 7.45 -8.10
N ASN A 85 14.52 6.62 -8.06
CA ASN A 85 14.56 5.25 -7.52
C ASN A 85 14.50 4.17 -8.62
N GLY A 86 14.65 4.54 -9.90
CA GLY A 86 14.62 3.59 -11.03
C GLY A 86 13.25 2.92 -11.23
N LEU A 87 12.17 3.59 -10.83
CA LEU A 87 10.79 3.10 -10.94
C LEU A 87 10.00 3.90 -11.99
N ASP A 88 9.01 3.26 -12.59
CA ASP A 88 8.07 3.93 -13.49
C ASP A 88 6.85 4.46 -12.73
N TYR A 89 6.65 5.77 -12.78
CA TYR A 89 5.53 6.47 -12.15
C TYR A 89 4.17 6.09 -12.71
N ARG A 90 4.09 5.51 -13.92
CA ARG A 90 2.81 5.07 -14.52
C ARG A 90 2.32 3.73 -14.01
N THR A 91 3.14 3.03 -13.22
CA THR A 91 2.87 1.65 -12.80
C THR A 91 2.37 1.56 -11.36
N LEU A 92 1.58 0.51 -11.09
CA LEU A 92 1.17 0.18 -9.72
C LEU A 92 2.38 -0.03 -8.80
N THR A 93 3.44 -0.68 -9.28
CA THR A 93 4.66 -0.92 -8.48
C THR A 93 5.31 0.39 -8.05
N GLY A 94 5.53 1.32 -8.99
CA GLY A 94 6.16 2.61 -8.69
C GLY A 94 5.34 3.44 -7.71
N GLN A 95 4.02 3.49 -7.92
CA GLN A 95 3.12 4.25 -7.06
C GLN A 95 2.93 3.61 -5.68
N ALA A 96 2.78 2.29 -5.59
CA ALA A 96 2.70 1.60 -4.30
C ALA A 96 4.00 1.72 -3.49
N ALA A 97 5.16 1.72 -4.16
CA ALA A 97 6.44 2.01 -3.54
C ALA A 97 6.51 3.44 -2.99
N ARG A 98 6.00 4.42 -3.74
CA ARG A 98 5.94 5.81 -3.30
C ARG A 98 5.08 5.97 -2.05
N ILE A 99 3.88 5.40 -2.04
CA ILE A 99 2.96 5.44 -0.89
C ILE A 99 3.62 4.79 0.33
N GLN A 100 4.22 3.61 0.17
CA GLN A 100 4.92 2.94 1.27
C GLN A 100 6.05 3.82 1.84
N TYR A 101 6.83 4.46 0.97
CA TYR A 101 7.88 5.38 1.37
C TYR A 101 7.30 6.55 2.17
N GLU A 102 6.24 7.18 1.67
CA GLU A 102 5.57 8.30 2.33
C GLU A 102 5.07 7.94 3.73
N MET A 103 4.36 6.81 3.84
CA MET A 103 3.78 6.31 5.09
C MET A 103 4.82 5.88 6.13
N THR A 104 6.08 5.62 5.73
CA THR A 104 7.15 5.20 6.65
C THR A 104 8.18 6.30 6.93
N HIS A 105 8.19 7.37 6.15
CA HIS A 105 9.14 8.48 6.31
C HIS A 105 8.46 9.77 6.78
N GLY A 106 7.20 9.69 7.22
CA GLY A 106 6.46 10.85 7.73
C GLY A 106 6.19 11.90 6.66
N ILE A 107 5.97 11.46 5.41
CA ILE A 107 5.67 12.34 4.28
C ILE A 107 4.20 12.14 3.91
N GLN A 108 3.53 13.23 3.55
CA GLN A 108 2.14 13.28 3.07
C GLN A 108 1.08 12.98 4.14
N PHE A 109 1.25 11.94 4.97
CA PHE A 109 0.29 11.55 6.01
C PHE A 109 0.55 12.28 7.34
N TYR A 110 -0.29 13.27 7.67
CA TYR A 110 -0.15 14.08 8.89
C TYR A 110 -1.47 14.13 9.68
N PRO A 111 -1.42 14.21 11.03
CA PRO A 111 -2.60 14.49 11.84
C PRO A 111 -3.40 15.69 11.34
N SER A 112 -4.72 15.58 11.39
CA SER A 112 -5.67 16.63 11.02
C SER A 112 -6.57 16.98 12.20
N TYR A 113 -7.43 17.99 12.04
CA TYR A 113 -8.43 18.34 13.04
C TYR A 113 -9.43 17.20 13.33
N THR A 114 -9.64 16.27 12.40
CA THR A 114 -10.60 15.17 12.54
C THR A 114 -9.95 13.84 12.90
N SER A 115 -8.61 13.72 12.82
CA SER A 115 -7.90 12.52 13.26
C SER A 115 -6.44 12.78 13.64
N SER A 116 -6.06 12.40 14.86
CA SER A 116 -4.68 12.39 15.36
C SER A 116 -3.89 11.12 15.00
N MET A 117 -4.50 10.19 14.24
CA MET A 117 -3.86 8.93 13.88
C MET A 117 -2.57 9.18 13.10
N THR A 118 -1.49 8.52 13.50
CA THR A 118 -0.20 8.53 12.77
C THR A 118 -0.20 7.51 11.63
N ALA A 119 0.70 7.67 10.65
CA ALA A 119 0.84 6.72 9.55
C ALA A 119 1.14 5.28 10.05
N ALA A 120 2.00 5.13 11.07
CA ALA A 120 2.31 3.84 11.67
C ALA A 120 1.08 3.18 12.30
N GLN A 121 0.26 3.95 13.01
CA GLN A 121 -1.01 3.46 13.56
C GLN A 121 -2.00 3.11 12.45
N TYR A 122 -2.10 3.93 11.41
CA TYR A 122 -2.97 3.69 10.27
C TYR A 122 -2.67 2.35 9.61
N MET A 123 -1.41 2.11 9.24
CA MET A 123 -0.98 0.87 8.56
C MET A 123 -1.31 -0.39 9.36
N LYS A 124 -1.35 -0.31 10.69
CA LYS A 124 -1.60 -1.44 11.61
C LYS A 124 -3.02 -1.47 12.18
N SER A 125 -3.89 -0.51 11.84
CA SER A 125 -5.19 -0.37 12.47
C SER A 125 -6.18 -1.43 12.02
N ASN A 126 -6.98 -1.96 12.96
CA ASN A 126 -8.13 -2.83 12.68
C ASN A 126 -9.46 -2.09 12.84
N ALA A 127 -9.45 -0.75 12.91
CA ALA A 127 -10.68 0.03 12.79
C ALA A 127 -11.42 -0.31 11.48
N SER A 128 -12.71 0.03 11.40
CA SER A 128 -13.50 -0.28 10.20
C SER A 128 -12.86 0.35 8.95
N ALA A 129 -12.98 -0.33 7.80
CA ALA A 129 -12.48 0.20 6.54
C ALA A 129 -13.14 1.56 6.22
N TYR A 130 -14.42 1.74 6.57
CA TYR A 130 -15.09 3.03 6.50
C TYR A 130 -14.32 4.12 7.27
N THR A 131 -14.06 3.88 8.56
CA THR A 131 -13.32 4.82 9.42
C THR A 131 -11.94 5.13 8.84
N LEU A 132 -11.21 4.11 8.38
CA LEU A 132 -9.88 4.29 7.82
C LEU A 132 -9.90 4.98 6.45
N ALA A 133 -11.00 4.94 5.70
CA ALA A 133 -11.15 5.76 4.50
C ALA A 133 -11.26 7.24 4.87
N ILE A 134 -12.04 7.58 5.90
CA ILE A 134 -12.19 8.96 6.37
C ILE A 134 -10.90 9.49 6.97
N VAL A 135 -10.16 8.66 7.72
CA VAL A 135 -8.84 9.04 8.24
C VAL A 135 -7.85 9.27 7.11
N PHE A 136 -7.81 8.40 6.08
CA PHE A 136 -6.91 8.60 4.93
C PHE A 136 -7.27 9.87 4.15
N LEU A 137 -8.56 10.14 3.94
CA LEU A 137 -9.04 11.39 3.34
C LEU A 137 -8.52 12.62 4.11
N ALA A 138 -8.66 12.61 5.43
CA ALA A 138 -8.32 13.74 6.28
C ALA A 138 -6.80 13.92 6.49
N ASN A 139 -6.06 12.82 6.56
CA ASN A 139 -4.64 12.85 6.94
C ASN A 139 -3.69 12.72 5.75
N TYR A 140 -4.12 12.13 4.63
CA TYR A 140 -3.31 11.94 3.42
C TYR A 140 -3.79 12.80 2.24
N GLU A 141 -5.05 12.65 1.80
CA GLU A 141 -5.55 13.30 0.58
C GLU A 141 -5.74 14.82 0.77
N ARG A 142 -6.38 15.20 1.88
CA ARG A 142 -6.64 16.60 2.27
C ARG A 142 -7.23 17.46 1.13
N PRO A 143 -8.31 17.01 0.45
CA PRO A 143 -8.95 17.80 -0.58
C PRO A 143 -9.64 19.04 -0.01
N TYR A 144 -10.00 19.98 -0.87
CA TYR A 144 -10.77 21.17 -0.51
C TYR A 144 -12.13 20.78 0.12
N ASP A 145 -12.87 19.85 -0.50
CA ASP A 145 -14.08 19.27 0.09
C ASP A 145 -13.75 18.04 0.92
N SER A 146 -13.81 18.19 2.24
CA SER A 146 -13.55 17.10 3.19
C SER A 146 -14.76 16.22 3.49
N ASN A 147 -15.98 16.61 3.08
CA ASN A 147 -17.21 15.86 3.38
C ASN A 147 -17.52 14.83 2.29
N GLN A 148 -16.69 13.78 2.21
CA GLN A 148 -16.83 12.71 1.21
C GLN A 148 -17.06 11.34 1.86
N PRO A 149 -18.19 11.14 2.58
CA PRO A 149 -18.46 9.89 3.31
C PRO A 149 -18.55 8.66 2.40
N GLU A 150 -18.83 8.88 1.11
CA GLU A 150 -18.91 7.81 0.11
C GLU A 150 -17.61 7.02 -0.04
N ARG A 151 -16.46 7.63 0.20
CA ARG A 151 -15.16 6.94 0.24
C ARG A 151 -15.13 5.84 1.31
N GLY A 152 -15.85 6.04 2.41
CA GLY A 152 -16.03 5.05 3.46
C GLY A 152 -16.88 3.85 3.01
N ASN A 153 -17.97 4.09 2.27
CA ASN A 153 -18.81 3.01 1.72
C ASN A 153 -18.04 2.17 0.70
N ILE A 154 -17.28 2.84 -0.18
CA ILE A 154 -16.40 2.19 -1.16
C ILE A 154 -15.33 1.36 -0.44
N ALA A 155 -14.73 1.88 0.64
CA ALA A 155 -13.77 1.13 1.43
C ALA A 155 -14.36 -0.15 2.03
N MET A 156 -15.63 -0.12 2.47
CA MET A 156 -16.31 -1.33 2.95
C MET A 156 -16.53 -2.36 1.83
N TYR A 157 -16.84 -1.91 0.61
CA TYR A 157 -16.86 -2.80 -0.56
C TYR A 157 -15.50 -3.48 -0.75
N TRP A 158 -14.41 -2.71 -0.81
CA TRP A 158 -13.08 -3.26 -1.03
C TRP A 158 -12.66 -4.18 0.10
N TYR A 159 -12.98 -3.86 1.36
CA TYR A 159 -12.71 -4.75 2.49
C TYR A 159 -13.33 -6.14 2.29
N ASN A 160 -14.59 -6.21 1.86
CA ASN A 160 -15.28 -7.46 1.59
C ASN A 160 -14.68 -8.19 0.39
N TYR A 161 -14.42 -7.48 -0.71
CA TYR A 161 -13.79 -8.05 -1.90
C TYR A 161 -12.41 -8.64 -1.59
N LEU A 162 -11.54 -7.90 -0.90
CA LEU A 162 -10.22 -8.36 -0.50
C LEU A 162 -10.28 -9.56 0.46
N GLY A 163 -11.36 -9.70 1.23
CA GLY A 163 -11.60 -10.88 2.05
C GLY A 163 -11.82 -12.17 1.28
N THR A 164 -12.13 -12.08 -0.02
CA THR A 164 -12.26 -13.24 -0.92
C THR A 164 -10.92 -13.70 -1.51
N ILE A 165 -9.86 -12.90 -1.36
CA ILE A 165 -8.55 -13.16 -1.96
C ILE A 165 -7.69 -14.00 -1.00
N ASN A 166 -7.17 -15.13 -1.49
CA ASN A 166 -6.21 -15.92 -0.72
C ASN A 166 -4.78 -15.36 -0.85
N LEU A 167 -4.19 -15.00 0.29
CA LEU A 167 -2.81 -14.52 0.37
C LEU A 167 -1.77 -15.66 0.46
N SER A 168 -2.18 -16.89 0.79
CA SER A 168 -1.25 -18.02 0.97
C SER A 168 -0.60 -18.51 -0.33
N ASP A 169 -1.14 -18.15 -1.48
CA ASP A 169 -0.55 -18.50 -2.78
C ASP A 169 0.80 -17.79 -3.03
N ASN A 170 1.10 -16.75 -2.23
CA ASN A 170 2.32 -15.95 -2.34
C ASN A 170 3.43 -16.33 -1.35
N THR A 171 3.13 -16.97 -0.21
CA THR A 171 4.17 -17.39 0.75
C THR A 171 5.08 -18.46 0.13
N ASN A 172 4.50 -19.39 -0.62
CA ASN A 172 5.25 -20.42 -1.34
C ASN A 172 6.16 -19.82 -2.43
N ASN A 173 5.69 -18.82 -3.19
CA ASN A 173 6.51 -18.17 -4.22
C ASN A 173 7.59 -17.24 -3.65
N LEU A 174 7.32 -16.54 -2.54
CA LEU A 174 8.30 -15.70 -1.86
C LEU A 174 9.43 -16.55 -1.23
N HIS A 175 9.11 -17.66 -0.56
CA HIS A 175 10.13 -18.58 -0.05
C HIS A 175 10.97 -19.19 -1.19
N GLN A 176 10.35 -19.61 -2.30
CA GLN A 176 11.07 -20.14 -3.46
C GLN A 176 11.98 -19.09 -4.12
N ASN A 177 11.50 -17.84 -4.26
CA ASN A 177 12.28 -16.75 -4.82
C ASN A 177 13.42 -16.32 -3.90
N GLN A 178 13.20 -16.28 -2.58
CA GLN A 178 14.25 -16.05 -1.60
C GLN A 178 15.33 -17.15 -1.69
N HIS A 179 14.96 -18.44 -1.75
CA HIS A 179 15.93 -19.52 -1.93
C HIS A 179 16.66 -19.47 -3.28
N ARG A 180 16.02 -18.98 -4.35
CA ARG A 180 16.65 -18.78 -5.66
C ARG A 180 17.68 -17.64 -5.63
N ILE A 181 17.33 -16.52 -5.00
CA ILE A 181 18.22 -15.37 -4.80
C ILE A 181 19.40 -15.75 -3.90
N GLN A 182 19.17 -16.49 -2.81
CA GLN A 182 20.25 -16.98 -1.94
C GLN A 182 21.21 -17.91 -2.69
N ARG A 183 20.70 -18.79 -3.56
CA ARG A 183 21.52 -19.66 -4.42
C ARG A 183 22.30 -18.88 -5.47
N GLN A 184 21.71 -17.86 -6.08
CA GLN A 184 22.41 -16.97 -7.03
C GLN A 184 23.50 -16.16 -6.34
N ASN A 185 23.24 -15.61 -5.15
CA ASN A 185 24.22 -14.88 -4.36
C ASN A 185 25.37 -15.78 -3.86
N HIS A 186 25.07 -17.04 -3.51
CA HIS A 186 26.11 -18.03 -3.19
C HIS A 186 26.98 -18.37 -4.41
N LYS A 187 26.37 -18.60 -5.58
CA LYS A 187 27.12 -18.81 -6.84
C LYS A 187 27.98 -17.60 -7.22
N LEU A 188 27.45 -16.37 -7.07
CA LEU A 188 28.23 -15.15 -7.29
C LEU A 188 29.39 -15.03 -6.31
N ARG A 189 29.19 -15.32 -5.02
CA ARG A 189 30.27 -15.33 -4.01
C ARG A 189 31.37 -16.33 -4.36
N MET A 190 31.01 -17.52 -4.84
CA MET A 190 31.98 -18.52 -5.29
C MET A 190 32.71 -18.09 -6.57
N ALA A 191 32.03 -17.39 -7.49
CA ALA A 191 32.65 -16.83 -8.68
C ALA A 191 33.56 -15.61 -8.38
N MET A 192 33.25 -14.83 -7.34
CA MET A 192 34.03 -13.66 -6.91
C MET A 192 35.18 -14.02 -5.94
N CYS A 193 35.25 -15.25 -5.45
CA CYS A 193 36.41 -15.76 -4.69
C CYS A 193 37.68 -15.93 -5.57
N GLY A 194 37.58 -15.72 -6.88
CA GLY A 194 38.69 -15.84 -7.84
C GLY A 194 39.14 -14.53 -8.50
N LYS A 195 38.59 -13.36 -8.15
CA LYS A 195 39.02 -12.06 -8.71
C LYS A 195 38.97 -10.97 -7.65
N ASP A 196 40.04 -10.19 -7.58
CA ASP A 196 40.33 -9.17 -6.56
C ASP A 196 39.14 -8.31 -6.14
N GLN A 197 39.01 -8.18 -4.82
CA GLN A 197 37.92 -7.47 -4.15
C GLN A 197 38.13 -5.97 -4.15
N THR A 198 37.27 -5.25 -4.86
CA THR A 198 36.76 -3.95 -4.43
C THR A 198 35.30 -3.90 -4.87
N PHE A 199 34.35 -3.82 -3.94
CA PHE A 199 33.11 -3.04 -4.06
C PHE A 199 32.19 -3.24 -2.83
N ILE A 200 32.10 -2.14 -2.07
CA ILE A 200 30.98 -1.58 -1.30
C ILE A 200 29.91 -2.58 -0.81
N THR A 201 30.00 -2.88 0.48
CA THR A 201 28.98 -3.59 1.24
C THR A 201 27.80 -2.64 1.50
N ILE A 202 26.66 -2.84 0.83
CA ILE A 202 25.37 -2.33 1.35
C ILE A 202 24.80 -3.42 2.25
N THR A 203 25.18 -3.38 3.53
CA THR A 203 24.56 -4.18 4.59
C THR A 203 23.17 -3.61 4.87
N THR A 204 22.12 -4.30 4.43
CA THR A 204 20.85 -4.27 5.15
C THR A 204 20.94 -5.33 6.25
N GLU A 205 21.33 -4.90 7.46
CA GLU A 205 21.12 -5.69 8.66
C GLU A 205 19.62 -5.85 8.88
N ILE A 206 19.12 -7.08 8.78
CA ILE A 206 17.96 -7.53 9.55
C ILE A 206 18.47 -8.63 10.46
N LYS A 207 18.75 -8.24 11.71
CA LYS A 207 18.99 -9.16 12.82
C LYS A 207 17.75 -10.05 12.99
N LEU A 208 17.84 -11.29 12.54
CA LEU A 208 16.98 -12.37 13.03
C LEU A 208 17.64 -12.94 14.29
N VAL A 209 17.11 -12.54 15.44
CA VAL A 209 17.33 -13.21 16.71
C VAL A 209 16.46 -14.46 16.75
N ALA A 210 17.05 -15.52 17.33
CA ALA A 210 16.48 -16.78 17.85
C ALA A 210 16.45 -17.99 16.91
N CYS A 211 17.33 -18.97 17.18
CA CYS A 211 16.92 -20.18 17.89
C CYS A 211 18.15 -20.89 18.46
N GLY A 212 18.14 -21.18 19.76
CA GLY A 212 19.27 -21.76 20.48
C GLY A 212 19.58 -23.20 20.13
N ARG A 213 20.84 -23.58 20.31
CA ARG A 213 21.20 -24.94 20.73
C ARG A 213 22.46 -24.91 21.57
N MET A 214 22.33 -25.52 22.75
CA MET A 214 23.35 -25.77 23.76
C MET A 214 24.70 -26.17 23.16
N VAL A 215 25.77 -25.54 23.61
CA VAL A 215 27.11 -26.13 23.58
C VAL A 215 27.27 -26.91 24.89
N LYS A 216 27.27 -28.24 24.81
CA LYS A 216 27.86 -29.13 25.81
C LYS A 216 29.25 -29.53 25.32
N MET A 217 30.22 -29.42 26.23
CA MET A 217 31.56 -30.05 26.31
C MET A 217 32.01 -30.90 25.10
N VAL A 218 33.20 -30.61 24.55
CA VAL A 218 34.50 -31.09 25.03
C VAL A 218 35.54 -30.00 24.80
#